data_AF-A0A914TEK1-F1
#
_entry.id   AF-A0A914TEK1-F1
#
_cell.length_a   1.000
_cell.length_b   1.000
_cell.length_c   1.000
_cell.angle_alpha   90.00
_cell.angle_beta   90.00
_cell.angle_gamma   90.00
#
_symmetry.space_group_name_H-M   'P 1'
#
loop_
_entity.id
_entity.type
_entity.pdbx_description
1 polymer ?
#
loop_
_entity_poly.entity_id
_entity_poly.type
_entity_poly.pdbx_seq_one_letter_code
_entity_poly.pdbx_strand_id
1 'polypeptide(L)'
;MPKTSQPNNEHKNDGGFKKGKAPVESPKFFVYNHGYINLAVVLVILTLFIIPPTRHFVHKLVIPQYRETIVFPGENHDHKLYRNGIDDLSTIFFYTLVWYVIHYTVQDKVVAPIQSRLKISEERQAKFTESFLLYLFGLYSIFHEIYIFCKIGVFDDLSLLYKGYPDTHRYLPLTVKMFFILQIAYWLHKIPELVFQNLTKEERISRASYTFIFLWLTSFTYFTNFYRLGMALYFIELISQLMFHKSRLMYYAGYKTFSTFVYRFWIIFYVPIRFAKMAVAIYVLWYGLRRKEVHSIDWKDGNFNTPLISFGTMFLVISIQCYMLYNLFKVISSRNTKNMRAFEGAGTAFRKA
;
A
#
# COMPACT_ATOMS: atom_id res chain seq x y z
N MET A 1 38.73 -54.49 -7.22
CA MET A 1 37.61 -54.24 -6.29
C MET A 1 37.69 -52.79 -5.80
N PRO A 2 36.87 -51.88 -6.31
CA PRO A 2 36.87 -50.48 -5.90
C PRO A 2 35.94 -50.27 -4.70
N LYS A 3 36.42 -49.53 -3.68
CA LYS A 3 35.63 -49.10 -2.53
C LYS A 3 34.72 -47.92 -2.93
N THR A 4 33.44 -48.25 -2.96
CA THR A 4 32.24 -47.45 -2.68
C THR A 4 32.39 -45.95 -2.35
N SER A 5 31.70 -45.19 -3.18
CA SER A 5 31.21 -43.82 -3.02
C SER A 5 30.23 -43.64 -1.84
N GLN A 6 30.34 -42.51 -1.14
CA GLN A 6 29.20 -41.86 -0.48
C GLN A 6 29.18 -40.37 -0.86
N PRO A 7 28.08 -39.82 -1.40
CA PRO A 7 27.92 -38.39 -1.57
C PRO A 7 27.29 -37.77 -0.31
N ASN A 8 27.96 -36.76 0.24
CA ASN A 8 27.41 -35.88 1.27
C ASN A 8 26.26 -35.05 0.68
N ASN A 9 25.03 -35.46 0.96
CA ASN A 9 23.83 -34.63 0.86
C ASN A 9 23.52 -34.08 2.25
N GLU A 10 23.61 -32.76 2.44
CA GLU A 10 22.71 -32.01 3.34
C GLU A 10 22.86 -30.49 3.09
N HIS A 11 22.30 -30.01 1.98
CA HIS A 11 21.90 -28.59 1.88
C HIS A 11 20.55 -28.42 2.61
N LYS A 12 20.61 -28.24 3.93
CA LYS A 12 19.47 -27.73 4.71
C LYS A 12 19.29 -26.23 4.41
N ASN A 13 18.33 -25.93 3.55
CA ASN A 13 17.75 -24.60 3.45
C ASN A 13 16.68 -24.51 4.54
N ASP A 14 16.99 -23.85 5.66
CA ASP A 14 16.02 -23.59 6.72
C ASP A 14 15.23 -22.32 6.40
N GLY A 15 13.95 -22.48 6.03
CA GLY A 15 12.98 -21.41 5.76
C GLY A 15 12.47 -20.66 7.01
N GLY A 16 13.29 -20.53 8.05
CA GLY A 16 12.97 -19.78 9.26
C GLY A 16 14.14 -18.90 9.65
N PHE A 17 13.89 -17.63 9.99
CA PHE A 17 14.90 -16.69 10.49
C PHE A 17 15.59 -17.26 11.75
N LYS A 18 16.68 -18.02 11.58
CA LYS A 18 17.54 -18.45 12.67
C LYS A 18 18.19 -17.22 13.29
N LYS A 19 17.78 -16.89 14.52
CA LYS A 19 18.50 -15.99 15.41
C LYS A 19 19.89 -16.58 15.67
N GLY A 20 20.95 -15.96 15.13
CA GLY A 20 22.32 -16.37 15.47
C GLY A 20 23.45 -15.68 14.68
N LYS A 21 24.12 -14.73 15.35
CA LYS A 21 25.56 -14.37 15.23
C LYS A 21 26.14 -14.09 13.83
N ALA A 22 25.55 -13.15 13.10
CA ALA A 22 26.32 -12.46 12.06
C ALA A 22 27.16 -11.35 12.72
N PRO A 23 28.44 -11.14 12.35
CA PRO A 23 29.24 -10.01 12.84
C PRO A 23 28.47 -8.69 12.62
N VAL A 24 28.55 -7.76 13.57
CA VAL A 24 27.80 -6.48 13.54
C VAL A 24 28.00 -5.72 12.22
N GLU A 25 29.20 -5.83 11.65
CA GLU A 25 29.60 -5.16 10.41
C GLU A 25 29.11 -5.86 9.12
N SER A 26 28.54 -7.07 9.23
CA SER A 26 28.09 -7.80 8.05
C SER A 26 26.73 -7.28 7.54
N PRO A 27 26.51 -7.15 6.22
CA PRO A 27 25.20 -6.80 5.67
C PRO A 27 24.08 -7.74 6.12
N LYS A 28 24.42 -9.00 6.43
CA LYS A 28 23.49 -10.01 6.95
C LYS A 28 22.98 -9.66 8.35
N PHE A 29 23.79 -9.02 9.20
CA PHE A 29 23.36 -8.59 10.54
C PHE A 29 22.16 -7.64 10.48
N PHE A 30 22.20 -6.65 9.58
CA PHE A 30 21.10 -5.71 9.39
C PHE A 30 19.84 -6.41 8.88
N VAL A 31 19.98 -7.34 7.94
CA VAL A 31 18.85 -8.13 7.42
C VAL A 31 18.20 -8.97 8.53
N TYR A 32 18.98 -9.60 9.42
CA TYR A 32 18.42 -10.43 10.48
C TYR A 32 17.81 -9.61 11.63
N ASN A 33 18.33 -8.42 11.92
CA ASN A 33 17.93 -7.61 13.07
C ASN A 33 17.09 -6.37 12.72
N HIS A 34 16.71 -6.18 11.45
CA HIS A 34 16.02 -4.98 10.98
C HIS A 34 14.78 -4.63 11.84
N GLY A 35 13.99 -5.61 12.26
CA GLY A 35 12.84 -5.37 13.13
C GLY A 35 13.20 -4.77 14.49
N TYR A 36 14.21 -5.33 15.16
CA TYR A 36 14.67 -4.83 16.47
C TYR A 36 15.39 -3.48 16.35
N ILE A 37 16.16 -3.26 15.29
CA ILE A 37 16.84 -1.98 15.03
C ILE A 37 15.79 -0.87 14.86
N ASN A 38 14.80 -1.08 13.99
CA ASN A 38 13.74 -0.09 13.79
C ASN A 38 12.93 0.13 15.06
N LEU A 39 12.66 -0.92 15.85
CA LEU A 39 12.00 -0.78 17.16
C LEU A 39 12.82 0.08 18.12
N ALA A 40 14.13 -0.15 18.24
CA ALA A 40 15.00 0.65 19.07
C ALA A 40 15.00 2.13 18.64
N VAL A 41 15.09 2.41 17.34
CA VAL A 41 15.03 3.77 16.80
C VAL A 41 13.69 4.44 17.12
N VAL A 42 12.57 3.74 16.91
CA VAL A 42 11.23 4.27 17.25
C VAL A 42 11.12 4.58 18.75
N LEU A 43 11.60 3.69 19.62
CA LEU A 43 11.57 3.90 21.07
C LEU A 43 12.43 5.09 21.51
N VAL A 44 13.60 5.28 20.90
CA VAL A 44 14.45 6.45 21.16
C VAL A 44 13.71 7.73 20.75
N ILE A 45 13.12 7.78 19.55
CA ILE A 45 12.37 8.94 19.08
C ILE A 45 11.19 9.26 20.03
N LEU A 46 10.43 8.25 20.44
CA LEU A 46 9.31 8.42 21.38
C LEU A 46 9.78 8.90 22.76
N THR A 47 10.92 8.40 23.24
CA THR A 47 11.52 8.82 24.51
C THR A 47 11.93 10.30 24.44
N LEU A 48 12.62 10.70 23.36
CA LEU A 48 13.00 12.10 23.11
C LEU A 48 11.77 13.00 22.96
N PHE A 49 10.64 12.47 22.49
CA PHE A 49 9.40 13.24 22.35
C PHE A 49 8.74 13.54 23.70
N ILE A 50 8.81 12.59 24.63
CA ILE A 50 8.26 12.74 25.98
C ILE A 50 9.08 13.78 26.79
N ILE A 51 10.41 13.73 26.69
CA ILE A 51 11.34 14.61 27.42
C ILE A 51 11.21 16.07 26.91
N PRO A 52 10.79 17.05 27.74
CA PRO A 52 10.51 18.41 27.27
C PRO A 52 11.70 19.13 26.60
N PRO A 53 12.93 19.08 27.14
CA PRO A 53 14.10 19.70 26.48
C PRO A 53 14.36 19.17 25.06
N THR A 54 14.06 17.90 24.79
CA THR A 54 14.36 17.25 23.50
C THR A 54 13.18 17.22 22.54
N ARG A 55 11.97 17.52 23.02
CA ARG A 55 10.73 17.39 22.24
C ARG A 55 10.76 18.17 20.92
N HIS A 56 11.31 19.38 20.93
CA HIS A 56 11.34 20.23 19.73
C HIS A 56 12.15 19.63 18.57
N PHE A 57 13.13 18.76 18.84
CA PHE A 57 13.91 18.06 17.82
C PHE A 57 13.12 16.97 17.10
N VAL A 58 12.21 16.30 17.81
CA VAL A 58 11.46 15.13 17.28
C VAL A 58 9.97 15.40 17.07
N HIS A 59 9.47 16.58 17.45
CA HIS A 59 8.07 16.96 17.29
C HIS A 59 7.59 16.83 15.85
N LYS A 60 8.41 17.29 14.88
CA LYS A 60 8.10 17.19 13.44
C LYS A 60 8.00 15.74 12.93
N LEU A 61 8.67 14.81 13.58
CA LEU A 61 8.63 13.38 13.25
C LEU A 61 7.32 12.74 13.74
N VAL A 62 6.86 13.08 14.95
CA VAL A 62 5.75 12.33 15.59
C VAL A 62 4.38 12.93 15.26
N ILE A 63 4.26 14.26 15.21
CA ILE A 63 2.97 14.95 15.06
C ILE A 63 2.76 15.39 13.60
N PRO A 64 1.55 15.30 13.03
CA PRO A 64 1.23 15.87 11.71
C PRO A 64 1.39 17.39 11.65
N GLN A 65 1.98 17.91 10.57
CA GLN A 65 2.34 19.33 10.43
C GLN A 65 1.20 20.19 9.84
N TYR A 66 1.37 21.52 9.73
CA TYR A 66 0.42 22.43 9.07
C TYR A 66 -1.01 22.42 9.63
N ARG A 67 -1.15 22.43 10.95
CA ARG A 67 -2.45 22.57 11.61
C ARG A 67 -2.94 24.02 11.50
N GLU A 68 -4.16 24.20 11.02
CA GLU A 68 -4.85 25.49 10.93
C GLU A 68 -6.17 25.43 11.69
N THR A 69 -6.54 26.57 12.29
CA THR A 69 -7.84 26.75 12.94
C THR A 69 -8.68 27.62 12.03
N ILE A 70 -9.79 27.07 11.52
CA ILE A 70 -10.64 27.72 10.52
C ILE A 70 -12.00 27.97 11.13
N VAL A 71 -12.45 29.21 11.01
CA VAL A 71 -13.79 29.63 11.42
C VAL A 71 -14.64 29.69 10.15
N PHE A 72 -15.61 28.79 10.02
CA PHE A 72 -16.56 28.87 8.93
C PHE A 72 -17.64 29.91 9.26
N PRO A 73 -17.93 30.87 8.35
CA PRO A 73 -18.97 31.86 8.59
C PRO A 73 -20.32 31.18 8.88
N GLY A 74 -20.90 31.46 10.05
CA GLY A 74 -22.18 30.88 10.48
C GLY A 74 -22.06 29.65 11.39
N GLU A 75 -20.86 29.19 11.72
CA GLU A 75 -20.62 28.14 12.71
C GLU A 75 -20.02 28.70 14.00
N ASN A 76 -20.54 28.27 15.15
CA ASN A 76 -20.10 28.75 16.47
C ASN A 76 -18.83 28.05 16.99
N HIS A 77 -18.18 27.23 16.18
CA HIS A 77 -17.05 26.40 16.60
C HIS A 77 -15.91 26.41 15.60
N ASP A 78 -14.70 26.53 16.14
CA ASP A 78 -13.46 26.49 15.38
C ASP A 78 -13.13 25.07 14.89
N HIS A 79 -12.87 24.93 13.60
CA HIS A 79 -12.45 23.66 13.00
C HIS A 79 -10.93 23.56 12.96
N LYS A 80 -10.39 22.51 13.57
CA LYS A 80 -8.95 22.22 13.55
C LYS A 80 -8.64 21.29 12.38
N LEU A 81 -8.27 21.89 11.25
CA LEU A 81 -7.95 21.20 9.99
C LEU A 81 -6.44 21.28 9.70
N TYR A 82 -6.01 20.59 8.65
CA TYR A 82 -4.61 20.51 8.27
C TYR A 82 -4.44 20.81 6.79
N ARG A 83 -3.31 21.41 6.42
CA ARG A 83 -2.83 21.40 5.02
C ARG A 83 -1.84 20.27 4.81
N ASN A 84 -1.53 19.97 3.55
CA ASN A 84 -0.36 19.17 3.18
C ASN A 84 0.87 20.09 3.03
N GLY A 85 2.07 19.51 3.12
CA GLY A 85 3.29 20.23 2.80
C GLY A 85 4.54 19.40 3.03
N ILE A 86 5.70 19.96 2.69
CA ILE A 86 6.96 19.22 2.67
C ILE A 86 7.43 18.76 4.05
N ASP A 87 7.08 19.47 5.13
CA ASP A 87 7.42 19.05 6.49
C ASP A 87 6.73 17.73 6.88
N ASP A 88 5.64 17.33 6.20
CA ASP A 88 4.99 16.03 6.42
C ASP A 88 5.91 14.85 6.04
N LEU A 89 6.96 15.07 5.24
CA LEU A 89 7.96 14.04 4.94
C LEU A 89 8.65 13.51 6.20
N SER A 90 8.86 14.38 7.20
CA SER A 90 9.40 13.98 8.51
C SER A 90 8.46 13.02 9.22
N THR A 91 7.16 13.32 9.18
CA THR A 91 6.13 12.49 9.80
C THR A 91 5.97 11.16 9.05
N ILE A 92 5.97 11.20 7.71
CA ILE A 92 5.94 10.00 6.86
C ILE A 92 7.13 9.10 7.17
N PHE A 93 8.35 9.64 7.28
CA PHE A 93 9.55 8.87 7.63
C PHE A 93 9.40 8.15 8.98
N PHE A 94 8.94 8.86 10.01
CA PHE A 94 8.70 8.25 11.31
C PHE A 94 7.70 7.10 11.23
N TYR A 95 6.56 7.31 10.57
CA TYR A 95 5.56 6.26 10.41
C TYR A 95 6.03 5.10 9.50
N THR A 96 7.00 5.31 8.61
CA THR A 96 7.65 4.22 7.86
C THR A 96 8.42 3.31 8.81
N LEU A 97 9.14 3.87 9.80
CA LEU A 97 9.82 3.08 10.85
C LEU A 97 8.81 2.34 11.72
N VAL A 98 7.68 2.97 12.05
CA VAL A 98 6.58 2.31 12.78
C VAL A 98 6.02 1.13 11.97
N TRP A 99 5.80 1.30 10.67
CA TRP A 99 5.36 0.22 9.79
C TRP A 99 6.36 -0.94 9.74
N TYR A 100 7.67 -0.66 9.77
CA TYR A 100 8.69 -1.71 9.91
C TYR A 100 8.47 -2.55 11.16
N VAL A 101 8.26 -1.91 12.31
CA VAL A 101 8.02 -2.59 13.58
C VAL A 101 6.74 -3.42 13.54
N ILE A 102 5.63 -2.84 13.05
CA ILE A 102 4.35 -3.54 12.91
C ILE A 102 4.50 -4.75 12.00
N HIS A 103 5.08 -4.56 10.82
CA HIS A 103 5.25 -5.60 9.82
C HIS A 103 6.08 -6.77 10.36
N TYR A 104 7.23 -6.48 10.97
CA TYR A 104 8.08 -7.49 11.60
C TYR A 104 7.33 -8.22 12.74
N THR A 105 6.63 -7.48 13.59
CA THR A 105 5.88 -8.06 14.72
C THR A 105 4.77 -8.99 14.24
N VAL A 106 4.00 -8.58 13.23
CA VAL A 106 2.95 -9.42 12.64
C VAL A 106 3.56 -10.67 11.98
N GLN A 107 4.69 -10.54 11.28
CA GLN A 107 5.39 -11.68 10.71
C GLN A 107 5.81 -12.71 11.76
N ASP A 108 6.49 -12.27 12.82
CA ASP A 108 7.03 -13.14 13.87
C ASP A 108 5.94 -13.70 14.79
N LYS A 109 4.98 -12.86 15.22
CA LYS A 109 4.00 -13.21 16.26
C LYS A 109 2.68 -13.75 15.74
N VAL A 110 2.34 -13.50 14.48
CA VAL A 110 1.04 -13.91 13.90
C VAL A 110 1.24 -14.87 12.74
N VAL A 111 2.00 -14.46 11.73
CA VAL A 111 2.15 -15.24 10.49
C VAL A 111 2.92 -16.53 10.73
N ALA A 112 4.07 -16.49 11.40
CA ALA A 112 4.89 -17.67 11.63
C ALA A 112 4.15 -18.77 12.44
N PRO A 113 3.43 -18.45 13.55
CA PRO A 113 2.58 -19.44 14.23
C PRO A 113 1.49 -20.03 13.33
N ILE A 114 0.84 -19.22 12.48
CA ILE A 114 -0.18 -19.71 11.54
C ILE A 114 0.45 -20.67 10.51
N GLN A 115 1.59 -20.31 9.94
CA GLN A 115 2.30 -21.14 8.96
C GLN A 115 2.72 -22.49 9.54
N SER A 116 3.22 -22.48 10.78
CA SER A 116 3.59 -23.70 11.51
C SER A 116 2.37 -24.59 11.76
N ARG A 117 1.26 -24.02 12.26
CA ARG A 117 0.02 -24.75 12.51
C ARG A 117 -0.58 -25.36 11.24
N LEU A 118 -0.55 -24.62 10.14
CA LEU A 118 -1.07 -25.05 8.84
C LEU A 118 -0.06 -25.92 8.05
N LYS A 119 1.14 -26.17 8.58
CA LYS A 119 2.21 -26.94 7.94
C LYS A 119 2.50 -26.47 6.51
N ILE A 120 2.52 -25.16 6.29
CA ILE A 120 2.78 -24.56 4.98
C ILE A 120 4.24 -24.83 4.58
N SER A 121 4.46 -25.38 3.38
CA SER A 121 5.80 -25.67 2.85
C SER A 121 6.65 -24.40 2.71
N GLU A 122 7.96 -24.52 2.89
CA GLU A 122 8.90 -23.38 2.87
C GLU A 122 8.79 -22.55 1.59
N GLU A 123 8.63 -23.20 0.44
CA GLU A 123 8.46 -22.55 -0.87
C GLU A 123 7.21 -21.63 -0.94
N ARG A 124 6.20 -21.92 -0.10
CA ARG A 124 4.92 -21.19 -0.06
C ARG A 124 4.87 -20.17 1.07
N GLN A 125 5.72 -20.32 2.10
CA GLN A 125 5.71 -19.43 3.27
C GLN A 125 5.93 -17.97 2.87
N ALA A 126 6.93 -17.64 2.06
CA ALA A 126 7.17 -16.26 1.62
C ALA A 126 5.96 -15.64 0.89
N LYS A 127 5.30 -16.42 0.02
CA LYS A 127 4.11 -16.00 -0.74
C LYS A 127 2.88 -15.84 0.16
N PHE A 128 2.73 -16.70 1.17
CA PHE A 128 1.69 -16.61 2.19
C PHE A 128 1.88 -15.36 3.03
N THR A 129 3.09 -15.14 3.55
CA THR A 129 3.46 -13.98 4.37
C THR A 129 3.16 -12.67 3.66
N GLU A 130 3.60 -12.53 2.40
CA GLU A 130 3.31 -11.36 1.58
C GLU A 130 1.79 -11.14 1.41
N SER A 131 1.06 -12.19 1.05
CA SER A 131 -0.39 -12.09 0.86
C SER A 131 -1.13 -11.76 2.16
N PHE A 132 -0.64 -12.27 3.29
CA PHE A 132 -1.24 -12.03 4.61
C PHE A 132 -1.09 -10.56 5.01
N LEU A 133 0.11 -10.01 4.83
CA LEU A 133 0.41 -8.63 5.22
C LEU A 133 -0.31 -7.63 4.32
N LEU A 134 -0.36 -7.89 3.01
CA LEU A 134 -1.17 -7.08 2.08
C LEU A 134 -2.67 -7.18 2.37
N TYR A 135 -3.17 -8.35 2.76
CA TYR A 135 -4.56 -8.52 3.17
C TYR A 135 -4.88 -7.74 4.45
N LEU A 136 -4.02 -7.83 5.48
CA LEU A 136 -4.18 -7.11 6.74
C LEU A 136 -4.12 -5.59 6.54
N PHE A 137 -3.15 -5.12 5.76
CA PHE A 137 -3.05 -3.71 5.39
C PHE A 137 -4.27 -3.24 4.60
N GLY A 138 -4.72 -4.01 3.60
CA GLY A 138 -5.92 -3.68 2.83
C GLY A 138 -7.18 -3.59 3.69
N LEU A 139 -7.31 -4.46 4.72
CA LEU A 139 -8.43 -4.40 5.66
C LEU A 139 -8.38 -3.11 6.49
N TYR A 140 -7.22 -2.78 7.04
CA TYR A 140 -7.04 -1.52 7.74
C TYR A 140 -7.40 -0.32 6.85
N SER A 141 -6.87 -0.28 5.62
CA SER A 141 -7.07 0.84 4.71
C SER A 141 -8.53 0.97 4.28
N ILE A 142 -9.23 -0.12 3.95
CA ILE A 142 -10.62 -0.05 3.50
C ILE A 142 -11.55 0.40 4.63
N PHE A 143 -11.33 -0.05 5.88
CA PHE A 143 -12.14 0.40 7.02
C PHE A 143 -11.91 1.89 7.33
N HIS A 144 -10.66 2.36 7.21
CA HIS A 144 -10.34 3.78 7.39
C HIS A 144 -11.00 4.63 6.29
N GLU A 145 -10.96 4.20 5.02
CA GLU A 145 -11.63 4.91 3.93
C GLU A 145 -13.15 4.92 4.06
N ILE A 146 -13.78 3.80 4.45
CA ILE A 146 -15.22 3.76 4.71
C ILE A 146 -15.60 4.78 5.77
N TYR A 147 -14.85 4.84 6.88
CA TYR A 147 -15.08 5.83 7.93
C TYR A 147 -15.00 7.28 7.40
N ILE A 148 -13.98 7.58 6.58
CA ILE A 148 -13.80 8.90 5.97
C ILE A 148 -14.95 9.22 4.99
N PHE A 149 -15.33 8.28 4.11
CA PHE A 149 -16.40 8.48 3.14
C PHE A 149 -17.77 8.63 3.78
N CYS A 150 -18.06 7.90 4.85
CA CYS A 150 -19.26 8.12 5.66
C CYS A 150 -19.28 9.52 6.28
N LYS A 151 -18.12 10.00 6.78
CA LYS A 151 -18.03 11.37 7.34
C LYS A 151 -18.17 12.47 6.30
N ILE A 152 -17.68 12.26 5.08
CA ILE A 152 -17.80 13.23 3.99
C ILE A 152 -19.20 13.15 3.34
N GLY A 153 -19.87 11.99 3.36
CA GLY A 153 -21.14 11.75 2.67
C GLY A 153 -20.99 11.25 1.23
N VAL A 154 -19.83 10.70 0.86
CA VAL A 154 -19.53 10.28 -0.54
C VAL A 154 -20.43 9.15 -1.02
N PHE A 155 -20.91 8.29 -0.11
CA PHE A 155 -21.83 7.21 -0.46
C PHE A 155 -23.23 7.72 -0.83
N ASP A 156 -23.62 8.90 -0.32
CA ASP A 156 -24.91 9.53 -0.61
C ASP A 156 -24.83 10.47 -1.81
N ASP A 157 -23.74 11.24 -1.93
CA ASP A 157 -23.49 12.16 -3.04
C ASP A 157 -22.06 12.01 -3.60
N LEU A 158 -21.95 11.30 -4.72
CA LEU A 158 -20.68 11.07 -5.41
C LEU A 158 -20.05 12.38 -5.93
N SER A 159 -20.84 13.44 -6.14
CA SER A 159 -20.32 14.74 -6.61
C SER A 159 -19.36 15.37 -5.59
N LEU A 160 -19.43 14.98 -4.32
CA LEU A 160 -18.51 15.40 -3.26
C LEU A 160 -17.06 14.99 -3.49
N LEU A 161 -16.80 14.09 -4.45
CA LEU A 161 -15.45 13.78 -4.91
C LEU A 161 -14.76 14.97 -5.59
N TYR A 162 -15.49 15.93 -6.14
CA TYR A 162 -14.94 17.12 -6.81
C TYR A 162 -15.57 18.44 -6.34
N LYS A 163 -16.81 18.40 -5.81
CA LYS A 163 -17.52 19.59 -5.34
C LYS A 163 -16.73 20.26 -4.22
N GLY A 164 -16.65 21.59 -4.29
CA GLY A 164 -15.89 22.41 -3.34
C GLY A 164 -14.36 22.37 -3.55
N TYR A 165 -13.86 21.80 -4.65
CA TYR A 165 -12.46 21.97 -5.05
C TYR A 165 -12.25 23.39 -5.65
N PRO A 166 -11.17 24.11 -5.31
CA PRO A 166 -10.08 23.71 -4.40
C PRO A 166 -10.35 24.00 -2.91
N ASP A 167 -11.32 24.87 -2.59
CA ASP A 167 -11.47 25.52 -1.28
C ASP A 167 -11.60 24.56 -0.08
N THR A 168 -12.36 23.48 -0.25
CA THR A 168 -12.56 22.46 0.79
C THR A 168 -11.59 21.28 0.67
N HIS A 169 -10.86 21.20 -0.45
CA HIS A 169 -9.92 20.11 -0.74
C HIS A 169 -8.47 20.46 -0.35
N ARG A 170 -8.17 21.74 -0.14
CA ARG A 170 -6.90 22.17 0.47
C ARG A 170 -6.81 21.89 1.97
N TYR A 171 -7.96 21.62 2.60
CA TYR A 171 -8.05 21.33 4.03
C TYR A 171 -8.39 19.86 4.26
N LEU A 172 -7.61 19.23 5.13
CA LEU A 172 -7.72 17.82 5.49
C LEU A 172 -8.13 17.71 6.96
N PRO A 173 -9.23 17.01 7.26
CA PRO A 173 -9.46 16.50 8.61
C PRO A 173 -8.28 15.63 9.05
N LEU A 174 -7.98 15.59 10.35
CA LEU A 174 -6.86 14.80 10.89
C LEU A 174 -6.90 13.32 10.41
N THR A 175 -8.09 12.72 10.37
CA THR A 175 -8.26 11.33 9.90
C THR A 175 -7.82 11.15 8.45
N VAL A 176 -8.13 12.09 7.56
CA VAL A 176 -7.71 12.04 6.15
C VAL A 176 -6.20 12.23 6.04
N LYS A 177 -5.65 13.20 6.79
CA LYS A 177 -4.20 13.44 6.80
C LYS A 177 -3.43 12.21 7.28
N MET A 178 -3.88 11.62 8.39
CA MET A 178 -3.29 10.40 8.94
C MET A 178 -3.45 9.21 8.01
N PHE A 179 -4.59 9.09 7.32
CA PHE A 179 -4.77 8.06 6.29
C PHE A 179 -3.64 8.14 5.26
N PHE A 180 -3.44 9.30 4.61
CA PHE A 180 -2.40 9.45 3.60
C PHE A 180 -0.98 9.26 4.14
N ILE A 181 -0.65 9.84 5.29
CA ILE A 181 0.66 9.65 5.94
C ILE A 181 0.92 8.15 6.14
N LEU A 182 -0.05 7.41 6.66
CA LEU A 182 0.09 5.97 6.91
C LEU A 182 0.13 5.13 5.63
N GLN A 183 -0.63 5.50 4.58
CA GLN A 183 -0.56 4.80 3.29
C GLN A 183 0.81 5.01 2.63
N ILE A 184 1.28 6.26 2.53
CA ILE A 184 2.60 6.58 1.94
C ILE A 184 3.71 5.90 2.74
N ALA A 185 3.64 5.98 4.07
CA ALA A 185 4.61 5.35 4.94
C ALA A 185 4.65 3.82 4.77
N TYR A 186 3.49 3.19 4.54
CA TYR A 186 3.42 1.76 4.24
C TYR A 186 4.09 1.46 2.88
N TRP A 187 3.79 2.18 1.82
CA TRP A 187 4.44 1.88 0.54
C TRP A 187 5.95 2.15 0.56
N LEU A 188 6.41 3.11 1.36
CA LEU A 188 7.84 3.35 1.60
C LEU A 188 8.53 2.21 2.36
N HIS A 189 7.92 1.63 3.41
CA HIS A 189 8.57 0.54 4.16
C HIS A 189 8.80 -0.71 3.29
N LYS A 190 7.98 -0.89 2.24
CA LYS A 190 8.15 -2.00 1.29
C LYS A 190 9.43 -1.90 0.48
N ILE A 191 9.94 -0.69 0.20
CA ILE A 191 11.10 -0.53 -0.70
C ILE A 191 12.35 -1.23 -0.14
N PRO A 192 12.83 -0.96 1.09
CA PRO A 192 13.99 -1.68 1.59
C PRO A 192 13.67 -3.15 1.93
N GLU A 193 12.41 -3.49 2.22
CA GLU A 193 12.01 -4.90 2.38
C GLU A 193 12.26 -5.71 1.09
N LEU A 194 11.99 -5.14 -0.09
CA LEU A 194 12.30 -5.78 -1.37
C LEU A 194 13.80 -6.01 -1.59
N VAL A 195 14.65 -5.21 -0.93
CA VAL A 195 16.10 -5.39 -0.94
C VAL A 195 16.52 -6.52 0.00
N PHE A 196 15.86 -6.65 1.15
CA PHE A 196 16.16 -7.67 2.16
C PHE A 196 15.62 -9.06 1.81
N GLN A 197 14.60 -9.14 0.97
CA GLN A 197 14.04 -10.41 0.53
C GLN A 197 14.91 -11.08 -0.55
N ASN A 198 15.14 -12.39 -0.40
CA ASN A 198 15.78 -13.21 -1.42
C ASN A 198 14.81 -13.49 -2.58
N LEU A 199 14.70 -12.53 -3.50
CA LEU A 199 13.83 -12.58 -4.67
C LEU A 199 14.64 -12.72 -5.95
N THR A 200 14.07 -13.40 -6.95
CA THR A 200 14.64 -13.35 -8.30
C THR A 200 14.51 -11.94 -8.89
N LYS A 201 15.32 -11.62 -9.90
CA LYS A 201 15.31 -10.30 -10.54
C LYS A 201 13.91 -9.91 -11.06
N GLU A 202 13.21 -10.84 -11.70
CA GLU A 202 11.86 -10.62 -12.22
C GLU A 202 10.85 -10.34 -11.10
N GLU A 203 10.92 -11.10 -10.01
CA GLU A 203 10.06 -10.94 -8.84
C GLU A 203 10.26 -9.58 -8.17
N ARG A 204 11.53 -9.15 -8.07
CA ARG A 204 11.90 -7.87 -7.50
C ARG A 204 11.38 -6.71 -8.35
N ILE A 205 11.59 -6.77 -9.67
CA ILE A 205 11.16 -5.70 -10.59
C ILE A 205 9.64 -5.51 -10.48
N SER A 206 8.85 -6.59 -10.55
CA SER A 206 7.40 -6.41 -10.51
C SER A 206 6.87 -5.93 -9.18
N ARG A 207 7.37 -6.48 -8.06
CA ARG A 207 6.97 -5.97 -6.74
C ARG A 207 7.38 -4.51 -6.55
N ALA A 208 8.53 -4.11 -7.07
CA ALA A 208 8.98 -2.74 -7.07
C ALA A 208 8.06 -1.85 -7.92
N SER A 209 7.77 -2.22 -9.18
CA SER A 209 6.86 -1.49 -10.07
C SER A 209 5.51 -1.22 -9.41
N TYR A 210 4.87 -2.26 -8.87
CA TYR A 210 3.63 -2.15 -8.13
C TYR A 210 3.78 -1.21 -6.92
N THR A 211 4.81 -1.39 -6.08
CA THR A 211 5.06 -0.53 -4.91
C THR A 211 5.22 0.93 -5.30
N PHE A 212 5.97 1.22 -6.37
CA PHE A 212 6.20 2.57 -6.86
C PHE A 212 4.93 3.20 -7.43
N ILE A 213 4.09 2.44 -8.13
CA ILE A 213 2.81 2.95 -8.64
C ILE A 213 1.91 3.40 -7.48
N PHE A 214 1.76 2.57 -6.44
CA PHE A 214 0.95 2.93 -5.27
C PHE A 214 1.55 4.10 -4.51
N LEU A 215 2.86 4.10 -4.27
CA LEU A 215 3.55 5.18 -3.59
C LEU A 215 3.37 6.50 -4.34
N TRP A 216 3.61 6.49 -5.66
CA TRP A 216 3.53 7.69 -6.49
C TRP A 216 2.10 8.22 -6.55
N LEU A 217 1.10 7.38 -6.86
CA LEU A 217 -0.30 7.83 -6.96
C LEU A 217 -0.84 8.37 -5.63
N THR A 218 -0.51 7.70 -4.52
CA THR A 218 -0.94 8.13 -3.19
C THR A 218 -0.28 9.45 -2.80
N SER A 219 1.03 9.60 -3.04
CA SER A 219 1.77 10.84 -2.76
C SER A 219 1.30 11.98 -3.66
N PHE A 220 1.11 11.70 -4.95
CA PHE A 220 0.65 12.68 -5.92
C PHE A 220 -0.72 13.24 -5.52
N THR A 221 -1.70 12.39 -5.26
CA THR A 221 -3.06 12.83 -4.87
C THR A 221 -3.07 13.53 -3.51
N TYR A 222 -2.17 13.14 -2.59
CA TYR A 222 -1.97 13.86 -1.33
C TYR A 222 -1.47 15.28 -1.57
N PHE A 223 -0.36 15.47 -2.27
CA PHE A 223 0.31 16.78 -2.42
C PHE A 223 -0.36 17.72 -3.44
N THR A 224 -1.23 17.21 -4.32
CA THR A 224 -1.96 18.02 -5.32
C THR A 224 -3.40 18.34 -4.93
N ASN A 225 -3.80 18.07 -3.68
CA ASN A 225 -5.17 18.23 -3.18
C ASN A 225 -6.23 17.39 -3.92
N PHE A 226 -5.84 16.44 -4.77
CA PHE A 226 -6.77 15.46 -5.36
C PHE A 226 -7.06 14.29 -4.43
N TYR A 227 -7.00 14.51 -3.11
CA TYR A 227 -7.03 13.44 -2.12
C TYR A 227 -8.37 12.68 -2.15
N ARG A 228 -9.50 13.35 -2.43
CA ARG A 228 -10.81 12.68 -2.54
C ARG A 228 -10.87 11.74 -3.74
N LEU A 229 -10.36 12.16 -4.89
CA LEU A 229 -10.19 11.30 -6.07
C LEU A 229 -9.24 10.14 -5.76
N GLY A 230 -8.09 10.44 -5.15
CA GLY A 230 -7.10 9.44 -4.77
C GLY A 230 -7.69 8.33 -3.89
N MET A 231 -8.38 8.71 -2.82
CA MET A 231 -9.08 7.77 -1.94
C MET A 231 -10.15 6.97 -2.69
N ALA A 232 -10.94 7.60 -3.59
CA ALA A 232 -11.97 6.86 -4.32
C ALA A 232 -11.36 5.78 -5.23
N LEU A 233 -10.29 6.13 -5.94
CA LEU A 233 -9.56 5.17 -6.78
C LEU A 233 -8.88 4.08 -5.95
N TYR A 234 -8.36 4.42 -4.77
CA TYR A 234 -7.70 3.50 -3.85
C TYR A 234 -8.71 2.52 -3.23
N PHE A 235 -9.85 3.01 -2.75
CA PHE A 235 -10.95 2.21 -2.22
C PHE A 235 -11.45 1.15 -3.19
N ILE A 236 -11.71 1.54 -4.44
CA ILE A 236 -12.17 0.62 -5.48
C ILE A 236 -11.09 -0.45 -5.77
N GLU A 237 -9.82 -0.07 -5.74
CA GLU A 237 -8.71 -1.02 -5.90
C GLU A 237 -8.61 -2.01 -4.75
N LEU A 238 -8.76 -1.54 -3.51
CA LEU A 238 -8.66 -2.38 -2.31
C LEU A 238 -9.67 -3.53 -2.32
N ILE A 239 -10.88 -3.30 -2.84
CA ILE A 239 -11.89 -4.37 -3.00
C ILE A 239 -11.30 -5.54 -3.82
N SER A 240 -10.69 -5.24 -4.98
CA SER A 240 -10.05 -6.25 -5.83
C SER A 240 -8.89 -6.95 -5.12
N GLN A 241 -8.01 -6.18 -4.46
CA GLN A 241 -6.83 -6.72 -3.79
C GLN A 241 -7.18 -7.63 -2.62
N LEU A 242 -8.17 -7.25 -1.81
CA LEU A 242 -8.61 -8.05 -0.67
C LEU A 242 -9.13 -9.42 -1.11
N MET A 243 -9.93 -9.44 -2.18
CA MET A 243 -10.47 -10.69 -2.72
C MET A 243 -9.34 -11.56 -3.31
N PHE A 244 -8.41 -10.96 -4.03
CA PHE A 244 -7.24 -11.65 -4.58
C PHE A 244 -6.38 -12.27 -3.47
N HIS A 245 -5.97 -11.49 -2.46
CA HIS A 245 -5.13 -11.98 -1.37
C HIS A 245 -5.86 -12.99 -0.48
N LYS A 246 -7.17 -12.81 -0.22
CA LYS A 246 -7.99 -13.82 0.45
C LYS A 246 -7.98 -15.15 -0.30
N SER A 247 -8.13 -15.13 -1.62
CA SER A 247 -8.09 -16.36 -2.43
C SER A 247 -6.73 -17.08 -2.31
N ARG A 248 -5.62 -16.33 -2.33
CA ARG A 248 -4.26 -16.88 -2.18
C ARG A 248 -4.00 -17.43 -0.79
N LEU A 249 -4.44 -16.74 0.26
CA LEU A 249 -4.32 -17.20 1.65
C LEU A 249 -5.03 -18.55 1.84
N MET A 250 -6.27 -18.64 1.36
CA MET A 250 -7.07 -19.86 1.43
C MET A 250 -6.45 -21.01 0.63
N TYR A 251 -5.82 -20.70 -0.51
CA TYR A 251 -5.12 -21.71 -1.28
C TYR A 251 -3.94 -22.31 -0.50
N TYR A 252 -3.06 -21.46 0.02
CA TYR A 252 -1.87 -21.90 0.74
C TYR A 252 -2.22 -22.58 2.07
N ALA A 253 -3.34 -22.20 2.69
CA ALA A 253 -3.89 -22.85 3.88
C ALA A 253 -4.54 -24.22 3.62
N GLY A 254 -4.61 -24.68 2.35
CA GLY A 254 -5.17 -25.98 1.98
C GLY A 254 -6.67 -25.96 1.63
N TYR A 255 -7.38 -24.85 1.82
CA TYR A 255 -8.80 -24.69 1.49
C TYR A 255 -9.03 -24.43 -0.01
N LYS A 256 -8.63 -25.38 -0.87
CA LYS A 256 -8.61 -25.22 -2.33
C LYS A 256 -9.98 -24.91 -2.95
N THR A 257 -11.05 -25.55 -2.47
CA THR A 257 -12.42 -25.33 -2.99
C THR A 257 -12.86 -23.89 -2.73
N PHE A 258 -12.71 -23.42 -1.50
CA PHE A 258 -13.05 -22.05 -1.12
C PHE A 258 -12.16 -21.02 -1.82
N SER A 259 -10.85 -21.28 -1.91
CA SER A 259 -9.92 -20.45 -2.68
C SER A 259 -10.35 -20.29 -4.13
N THR A 260 -10.70 -21.39 -4.80
CA THR A 260 -11.15 -21.39 -6.20
C THR A 260 -12.45 -20.60 -6.36
N PHE A 261 -13.39 -20.75 -5.43
CA PHE A 261 -14.62 -19.96 -5.41
C PHE A 261 -14.33 -18.45 -5.32
N VAL A 262 -13.55 -18.01 -4.32
CA VAL A 262 -13.18 -16.60 -4.14
C VAL A 262 -12.41 -16.07 -5.36
N TYR A 263 -11.52 -16.88 -5.93
CA TYR A 263 -10.74 -16.50 -7.12
C TYR A 263 -11.62 -16.31 -8.36
N ARG A 264 -12.59 -17.19 -8.60
CA ARG A 264 -13.54 -17.05 -9.71
C ARG A 264 -14.39 -15.79 -9.56
N PHE A 265 -14.87 -15.56 -8.34
CA PHE A 265 -15.63 -14.35 -8.02
C PHE A 265 -14.76 -13.09 -8.24
N TRP A 266 -13.50 -13.11 -7.80
CA TRP A 266 -12.56 -12.03 -8.07
C TRP A 266 -12.35 -11.77 -9.57
N ILE A 267 -12.22 -12.79 -10.43
CA ILE A 267 -12.11 -12.60 -11.89
C ILE A 267 -13.33 -11.85 -12.44
N ILE A 268 -14.54 -12.22 -12.00
CA ILE A 268 -15.79 -11.60 -12.45
C ILE A 268 -15.82 -10.12 -12.08
N PHE A 269 -15.40 -9.76 -10.86
CA PHE A 269 -15.39 -8.38 -10.39
C PHE A 269 -14.17 -7.57 -10.84
N TYR A 270 -13.08 -8.22 -11.25
CA TYR A 270 -11.85 -7.53 -11.63
C TYR A 270 -12.09 -6.58 -12.80
N VAL A 271 -12.76 -7.04 -13.86
CA VAL A 271 -13.01 -6.23 -15.06
C VAL A 271 -13.92 -5.01 -14.74
N PRO A 272 -15.09 -5.18 -14.10
CA PRO A 272 -15.90 -4.06 -13.61
C PRO A 272 -15.13 -3.06 -12.74
N ILE A 273 -14.26 -3.54 -11.84
CA ILE A 273 -13.44 -2.68 -10.98
C ILE A 273 -12.51 -1.77 -11.81
N ARG A 274 -11.90 -2.31 -12.87
CA ARG A 274 -11.04 -1.51 -13.77
C ARG A 274 -11.85 -0.43 -14.48
N PHE A 275 -13.04 -0.75 -14.98
CA PHE A 275 -13.95 0.22 -15.58
C PHE A 275 -14.46 1.26 -14.58
N ALA A 276 -14.81 0.87 -13.36
CA ALA A 276 -15.23 1.79 -12.32
C ALA A 276 -14.16 2.84 -12.00
N LYS A 277 -12.88 2.43 -11.90
CA LYS A 277 -11.76 3.37 -11.69
C LYS A 277 -11.60 4.35 -12.86
N MET A 278 -11.70 3.87 -14.10
CA MET A 278 -11.67 4.74 -15.28
C MET A 278 -12.84 5.74 -15.28
N ALA A 279 -14.04 5.26 -14.98
CA ALA A 279 -15.25 6.08 -14.92
C ALA A 279 -15.15 7.15 -13.84
N VAL A 280 -14.68 6.82 -12.63
CA VAL A 280 -14.49 7.79 -11.54
C VAL A 280 -13.45 8.85 -11.91
N ALA A 281 -12.34 8.46 -12.54
CA ALA A 281 -11.33 9.42 -12.98
C ALA A 281 -11.88 10.40 -14.02
N ILE A 282 -12.63 9.91 -15.02
CA ILE A 282 -13.28 10.75 -16.03
C ILE A 282 -14.34 11.64 -15.37
N TYR A 283 -15.19 11.08 -14.50
CA TYR A 283 -16.25 11.83 -13.82
C TYR A 283 -15.69 12.99 -12.99
N VAL A 284 -14.62 12.77 -12.22
CA VAL A 284 -14.03 13.83 -11.40
C VAL A 284 -13.25 14.83 -12.25
N LEU A 285 -12.32 14.38 -13.09
CA LEU A 285 -11.38 15.27 -13.78
C LEU A 285 -12.03 15.96 -14.99
N TRP A 286 -12.80 15.22 -15.79
CA TRP A 286 -13.42 15.75 -17.02
C TRP A 286 -14.75 16.43 -16.78
N TYR A 287 -15.63 15.83 -15.97
CA TYR A 287 -16.94 16.41 -15.74
C TYR A 287 -16.93 17.41 -14.58
N GLY A 288 -16.33 17.03 -13.44
CA GLY A 288 -16.35 17.83 -12.22
C GLY A 288 -15.39 19.02 -12.21
N LEU A 289 -14.11 18.79 -12.49
CA LEU A 289 -13.05 19.78 -12.30
C LEU A 289 -12.74 20.62 -13.55
N ARG A 290 -13.25 20.25 -14.72
CA ARG A 290 -12.97 20.95 -16.00
C ARG A 290 -13.26 22.45 -15.97
N ARG A 291 -14.32 22.87 -15.28
CA ARG A 291 -14.70 24.29 -15.13
C ARG A 291 -13.89 25.05 -14.08
N LYS A 292 -13.06 24.35 -13.31
CA LYS A 292 -12.20 24.89 -12.25
C LYS A 292 -10.72 24.83 -12.64
N GLU A 293 -10.44 24.65 -13.93
CA GLU A 293 -9.07 24.63 -14.45
C GLU A 293 -8.44 26.02 -14.38
N VAL A 294 -7.17 26.07 -13.98
CA VAL A 294 -6.34 27.28 -13.94
C VAL A 294 -5.18 27.15 -14.92
N HIS A 295 -4.69 28.28 -15.46
CA HIS A 295 -3.60 28.27 -16.44
C HIS A 295 -2.27 27.79 -15.85
N SER A 296 -2.02 28.05 -14.57
CA SER A 296 -0.82 27.62 -13.84
C SER A 296 -1.20 27.18 -12.43
N ILE A 297 -0.30 26.44 -11.77
CA ILE A 297 -0.53 25.92 -10.41
C ILE A 297 -0.65 27.09 -9.44
N ASP A 298 -1.75 27.16 -8.70
CA ASP A 298 -1.96 28.13 -7.64
C ASP A 298 -1.66 27.48 -6.28
N TRP A 299 -0.46 27.72 -5.77
CA TRP A 299 0.00 27.23 -4.48
C TRP A 299 -0.72 27.88 -3.29
N LYS A 300 -1.18 29.13 -3.45
CA LYS A 300 -1.79 29.91 -2.37
C LYS A 300 -3.18 29.36 -2.08
N ASP A 301 -3.98 29.19 -3.12
CA ASP A 301 -5.33 28.66 -3.03
C ASP A 301 -5.39 27.14 -3.07
N GLY A 302 -4.27 26.48 -3.38
CA GLY A 302 -4.16 25.02 -3.42
C GLY A 302 -4.85 24.43 -4.64
N ASN A 303 -4.92 25.19 -5.74
CA ASN A 303 -5.48 24.73 -7.01
C ASN A 303 -4.36 24.19 -7.91
N PHE A 304 -4.28 22.86 -7.98
CA PHE A 304 -3.34 22.14 -8.84
C PHE A 304 -3.98 21.69 -10.16
N ASN A 305 -5.25 22.01 -10.39
CA ASN A 305 -6.01 21.59 -11.55
C ASN A 305 -5.67 22.45 -12.78
N THR A 306 -4.48 22.24 -13.34
CA THR A 306 -4.15 22.74 -14.68
C THR A 306 -4.59 21.72 -15.73
N PRO A 307 -4.81 22.12 -17.00
CA PRO A 307 -5.13 21.16 -18.06
C PRO A 307 -4.09 20.02 -18.13
N LEU A 308 -2.80 20.35 -18.09
CA LEU A 308 -1.72 19.35 -18.14
C LEU A 308 -1.83 18.32 -17.01
N ILE A 309 -2.07 18.78 -15.77
CA ILE A 309 -2.18 17.89 -14.62
C ILE A 309 -3.47 17.07 -14.70
N SER A 310 -4.61 17.68 -15.03
CA SER A 310 -5.91 17.01 -15.11
C SER A 310 -5.91 15.93 -16.20
N PHE A 311 -5.56 16.29 -17.43
CA PHE A 311 -5.46 15.35 -18.55
C PHE A 311 -4.37 14.29 -18.29
N GLY A 312 -3.21 14.69 -17.78
CA GLY A 312 -2.11 13.77 -17.48
C GLY A 312 -2.50 12.73 -16.42
N THR A 313 -3.18 13.16 -15.36
CA THR A 313 -3.69 12.26 -14.31
C THR A 313 -4.73 11.30 -14.87
N MET A 314 -5.70 11.81 -15.65
CA MET A 314 -6.74 10.99 -16.27
C MET A 314 -6.13 9.94 -17.21
N PHE A 315 -5.22 10.37 -18.10
CA PHE A 315 -4.52 9.49 -19.04
C PHE A 315 -3.76 8.41 -18.28
N LEU A 316 -2.97 8.77 -17.26
CA LEU A 316 -2.20 7.82 -16.47
C LEU A 316 -3.10 6.77 -15.79
N VAL A 317 -4.20 7.19 -15.15
CA VAL A 317 -5.13 6.26 -14.50
C VAL A 317 -5.72 5.27 -15.51
N ILE A 318 -6.13 5.76 -16.69
CA ILE A 318 -6.67 4.94 -17.77
C ILE A 318 -5.61 3.97 -18.30
N SER A 319 -4.40 4.44 -18.60
CA SER A 319 -3.29 3.61 -19.08
C SER A 319 -2.97 2.48 -18.10
N ILE A 320 -2.92 2.78 -16.79
CA ILE A 320 -2.70 1.80 -15.73
C ILE A 320 -3.83 0.77 -15.69
N GLN A 321 -5.10 1.17 -15.86
CA GLN A 321 -6.22 0.22 -15.88
C GLN A 321 -6.19 -0.66 -17.13
N CYS A 322 -5.92 -0.09 -18.30
CA CYS A 322 -5.78 -0.84 -19.56
C CYS A 322 -4.64 -1.85 -19.49
N TYR A 323 -3.50 -1.46 -18.93
CA TYR A 323 -2.36 -2.35 -18.72
C TYR A 323 -2.73 -3.54 -17.80
N MET A 324 -3.44 -3.26 -16.71
CA MET A 324 -3.90 -4.30 -15.79
C MET A 324 -4.95 -5.25 -16.40
N LEU A 325 -5.79 -4.77 -17.32
CA LEU A 325 -6.71 -5.60 -18.10
C LEU A 325 -5.95 -6.47 -19.10
N TYR A 326 -5.01 -5.89 -19.85
CA TYR A 326 -4.15 -6.61 -20.78
C TYR A 326 -3.42 -7.77 -20.08
N ASN A 327 -2.86 -7.51 -18.89
CA ASN A 327 -2.22 -8.54 -18.09
C ASN A 327 -3.20 -9.66 -17.71
N LEU A 328 -4.43 -9.34 -17.29
CA LEU A 328 -5.45 -10.36 -17.00
C LEU A 328 -5.77 -11.22 -18.24
N PHE A 329 -6.01 -10.59 -19.40
CA PHE A 329 -6.31 -11.31 -20.64
C PHE A 329 -5.17 -12.24 -21.05
N LYS A 330 -3.92 -11.78 -20.91
CA LYS A 330 -2.74 -12.62 -21.14
C LYS A 330 -2.72 -13.84 -20.23
N VAL A 331 -3.04 -13.69 -18.94
CA VAL A 331 -3.11 -14.83 -18.00
C VAL A 331 -4.20 -15.82 -18.43
N ILE A 332 -5.40 -15.34 -18.74
CA ILE A 332 -6.55 -16.19 -19.12
C ILE A 332 -6.25 -16.94 -20.43
N SER A 333 -5.73 -16.24 -21.44
CA SER A 333 -5.36 -16.83 -22.73
C SER A 333 -4.25 -17.88 -22.59
N SER A 334 -3.24 -17.64 -21.75
CA SER A 334 -2.18 -18.61 -21.49
C SER A 334 -2.64 -19.88 -20.75
N ARG A 335 -3.75 -19.80 -19.99
CA ARG A 335 -4.34 -20.96 -19.30
C ARG A 335 -5.17 -21.85 -20.23
N ASN A 336 -5.79 -21.27 -21.26
CA ASN A 336 -6.46 -22.05 -22.30
C ASN A 336 -5.49 -22.84 -23.19
N THR A 337 -4.18 -22.57 -23.10
CA THR A 337 -3.14 -23.23 -23.91
C THR A 337 -2.32 -24.29 -23.16
N LYS A 338 -2.43 -24.43 -21.82
CA LYS A 338 -1.73 -25.48 -21.05
C LYS A 338 -2.58 -26.01 -19.89
N ASN A 339 -3.08 -27.24 -20.05
CA ASN A 339 -3.85 -27.98 -19.05
C ASN A 339 -3.06 -28.20 -17.72
N MET A 340 -3.71 -27.83 -16.60
CA MET A 340 -3.58 -28.41 -15.23
C MET A 340 -2.20 -28.52 -14.53
N ARG A 341 -1.21 -27.65 -14.80
CA ARG A 341 0.02 -27.54 -13.96
C ARG A 341 0.45 -26.11 -13.63
N ALA A 342 -0.43 -25.28 -13.03
CA ALA A 342 -0.05 -23.88 -12.74
C ALA A 342 -0.68 -23.26 -11.48
N PHE A 343 -1.03 -24.06 -10.47
CA PHE A 343 -1.35 -23.48 -9.16
C PHE A 343 -0.07 -22.99 -8.43
N GLU A 344 1.11 -23.48 -8.81
CA GLU A 344 2.41 -23.00 -8.30
C GLU A 344 2.88 -21.70 -8.96
N GLY A 345 2.39 -21.40 -10.16
CA GLY A 345 2.72 -20.21 -10.96
C GLY A 345 1.76 -19.03 -10.82
N ALA A 346 0.74 -19.10 -9.94
CA ALA A 346 -0.19 -17.98 -9.74
C ALA A 346 0.47 -16.72 -9.16
N GLY A 347 1.72 -16.81 -8.70
CA GLY A 347 2.54 -15.65 -8.35
C GLY A 347 3.19 -14.97 -9.57
N THR A 348 3.56 -15.70 -10.62
CA THR A 348 4.35 -15.17 -11.75
C THR A 348 3.56 -14.39 -12.79
N ALA A 349 2.25 -14.62 -12.89
CA ALA A 349 1.42 -13.88 -13.82
C ALA A 349 0.93 -12.52 -13.28
N PHE A 350 0.95 -12.34 -11.94
CA PHE A 350 0.82 -11.04 -11.28
C PHE A 350 2.17 -10.33 -11.08
N ARG A 351 3.29 -11.03 -11.29
CA ARG A 351 4.66 -10.49 -11.29
C ARG A 351 5.06 -9.81 -12.61
N LYS A 352 4.10 -9.33 -13.38
CA LYS A 352 4.33 -8.43 -14.52
C LYS A 352 3.44 -7.19 -14.41
N ALA A 353 3.06 -6.83 -13.19
CA ALA A 353 2.57 -5.49 -12.84
C ALA A 353 3.73 -4.65 -12.34
#